data_AF-A0A4S8KLN0-F1
#
_entry.id   AF-A0A4S8KLN0-F1
#
_cell.length_a   1.000
_cell.length_b   1.000
_cell.length_c   1.000
_cell.angle_alpha   90.00
_cell.angle_beta   90.00
_cell.angle_gamma   90.00
#
_symmetry.space_group_name_H-M   'P 1'
#
loop_
_entity.id
_entity.type
_entity.pdbx_description
1 polymer ?
#
loop_
_entity_poly.entity_id
_entity_poly.type
_entity_poly.pdbx_seq_one_letter_code
_entity_poly.pdbx_strand_id
1 'polypeptide(L)'
;VRVEYCKSKARRDRWKEEVQLLCEELRRMMEYSLWRSKWWLAKRAGEEGMVPRDRDPDLVEGLDAYASQQASFMMEKHSLLAKNWMPLMDHAKKVLERVPDIGTLDFELQDEERRVDEDM
;
A
#
# COMPACT_ATOMS: atom_id res chain seq x y z
N VAL A 1 4.92 4.99 -35.92
CA VAL A 1 3.68 5.16 -35.12
C VAL A 1 3.45 4.02 -34.10
N ARG A 2 3.66 2.74 -34.45
CA ARG A 2 3.46 1.58 -33.54
C ARG A 2 4.33 1.58 -32.26
N VAL A 3 5.64 1.82 -32.40
CA VAL A 3 6.58 1.84 -31.27
C VAL A 3 6.22 2.91 -30.23
N GLU A 4 5.84 4.11 -30.68
CA GLU A 4 5.45 5.20 -29.79
C GLU A 4 4.13 4.92 -29.06
N TYR A 5 3.19 4.22 -29.71
CA TYR A 5 1.99 3.71 -29.05
C TYR A 5 2.34 2.69 -27.96
N CYS A 6 3.16 1.67 -28.25
CA CYS A 6 3.58 0.67 -27.27
C CYS A 6 4.30 1.29 -26.06
N LYS A 7 5.21 2.25 -26.30
CA LYS A 7 5.88 3.00 -25.24
C LYS A 7 4.88 3.77 -24.37
N SER A 8 3.90 4.43 -25.00
CA SER A 8 2.89 5.21 -24.29
C SER A 8 1.96 4.33 -23.46
N LYS A 9 1.55 3.18 -24.01
CA LYS A 9 0.77 2.16 -23.30
C LYS A 9 1.54 1.62 -22.08
N ALA A 10 2.80 1.22 -22.27
CA ALA A 10 3.62 0.69 -21.18
C ALA A 10 3.82 1.70 -20.04
N ARG A 11 4.00 3.00 -20.34
CA ARG A 11 4.08 4.05 -19.31
C ARG A 11 2.78 4.20 -18.54
N ARG A 12 1.64 4.19 -19.23
CA ARG A 12 0.32 4.28 -18.61
C ARG A 12 0.08 3.08 -17.69
N ASP A 13 0.38 1.87 -18.15
CA ASP A 13 0.15 0.64 -17.39
C ASP A 13 1.03 0.60 -16.14
N ARG A 14 2.31 0.99 -16.26
CA ARG A 14 3.20 1.16 -15.10
C ARG A 14 2.67 2.18 -14.10
N TRP A 15 2.23 3.36 -14.58
CA TRP A 15 1.69 4.39 -13.70
C TRP A 15 0.44 3.88 -12.94
N LYS A 16 -0.43 3.13 -13.62
CA LYS A 16 -1.60 2.50 -12.99
C LYS A 16 -1.19 1.55 -11.87
N GLU A 17 -0.20 0.69 -12.11
CA GLU A 17 0.35 -0.22 -11.11
C GLU A 17 0.95 0.54 -9.91
N GLU A 18 1.77 1.56 -10.17
CA GLU A 18 2.38 2.39 -9.12
C GLU A 18 1.33 3.05 -8.21
N VAL A 19 0.26 3.59 -8.79
CA VAL A 19 -0.85 4.18 -8.01
C VAL A 19 -1.58 3.12 -7.17
N GLN A 20 -1.79 1.91 -7.71
CA GLN A 20 -2.41 0.80 -6.98
C GLN A 20 -1.54 0.36 -5.80
N LEU A 21 -0.24 0.17 -6.03
CA LEU A 21 0.73 -0.20 -4.99
C LEU A 21 0.80 0.87 -3.90
N LEU A 22 0.86 2.15 -4.26
CA LEU A 22 0.89 3.24 -3.28
C LEU A 22 -0.38 3.24 -2.40
N CYS A 23 -1.56 3.03 -2.99
CA CYS A 23 -2.80 2.94 -2.22
C CYS A 23 -2.77 1.76 -1.24
N GLU A 24 -2.25 0.61 -1.65
CA GLU A 24 -2.13 -0.57 -0.79
C GLU A 24 -1.11 -0.36 0.33
N GLU A 25 0.03 0.27 0.07
CA GLU A 25 1.00 0.61 1.11
C GLU A 25 0.44 1.59 2.14
N LEU A 26 -0.30 2.62 1.70
CA LEU A 26 -0.99 3.53 2.62
C LEU A 26 -2.01 2.80 3.49
N ARG A 27 -2.77 1.85 2.91
CA ARG A 27 -3.68 0.97 3.67
C ARG A 27 -2.92 0.15 4.72
N ARG A 28 -1.82 -0.49 4.32
CA ARG A 28 -0.98 -1.31 5.22
C ARG A 28 -0.37 -0.48 6.34
N MET A 29 0.06 0.75 6.08
CA MET A 29 0.58 1.66 7.10
C MET A 29 -0.48 2.00 8.17
N MET A 30 -1.73 2.21 7.74
CA MET A 30 -2.86 2.45 8.64
C MET A 30 -3.17 1.22 9.49
N GLU A 31 -3.24 0.03 8.89
CA GLU A 31 -3.48 -1.24 9.59
C GLU A 31 -2.34 -1.58 10.56
N TYR A 32 -1.09 -1.37 10.14
CA TYR A 32 0.08 -1.57 11.00
C TYR A 32 0.01 -0.70 12.25
N SER A 33 -0.39 0.57 12.11
CA SER A 33 -0.53 1.48 13.24
C SER A 33 -1.59 1.00 14.23
N LEU A 34 -2.75 0.52 13.76
CA LEU A 34 -3.79 -0.07 14.62
C LEU A 34 -3.31 -1.35 15.30
N TRP A 35 -2.73 -2.27 14.54
CA TRP A 35 -2.17 -3.51 15.08
C TRP A 35 -1.12 -3.21 16.14
N ARG A 36 -0.23 -2.25 15.89
CA ARG A 36 0.84 -1.90 16.81
C ARG A 36 0.33 -1.22 18.08
N SER A 37 -0.75 -0.46 17.99
CA SER A 37 -1.45 0.07 19.17
C SER A 37 -1.96 -1.06 20.07
N LYS A 38 -2.64 -2.05 19.49
CA LYS A 38 -3.11 -3.25 20.22
C LYS A 38 -1.94 -4.06 20.79
N TRP A 39 -0.86 -4.18 20.02
CA TRP A 39 0.36 -4.86 20.47
C TRP A 39 0.93 -4.20 21.72
N TRP A 40 0.99 -2.86 21.78
CA TRP A 40 1.47 -2.15 22.97
C TRP A 40 0.59 -2.40 24.21
N LEU A 41 -0.74 -2.48 24.04
CA LEU A 41 -1.64 -2.81 25.16
C LEU A 41 -1.40 -4.21 25.74
N ALA A 42 -0.98 -5.16 24.90
CA ALA A 42 -0.56 -6.51 25.31
C ALA A 42 0.86 -6.56 25.91
N LYS A 43 1.50 -5.40 26.12
CA LYS A 43 2.83 -5.25 26.74
C LYS A 43 2.78 -4.60 28.12
N ARG A 44 1.58 -4.55 28.71
CA ARG A 44 1.35 -4.13 30.10
C ARG A 44 1.85 -5.18 31.09
N ALA A 45 2.06 -4.76 32.34
CA ALA A 45 2.45 -5.68 33.40
C ALA A 45 1.38 -6.76 33.61
N GLY A 46 1.83 -8.00 33.85
CA GLY A 46 0.96 -9.17 34.01
C GLY A 46 0.41 -9.79 32.73
N GLU A 47 0.67 -9.20 31.56
CA GLU A 47 0.36 -9.80 30.26
C GLU A 47 1.40 -10.86 29.87
N GLU A 48 1.10 -11.64 28.82
CA GLU A 48 1.98 -12.71 28.35
C GLU A 48 3.37 -12.20 27.94
N GLY A 49 4.41 -12.83 28.51
CA GLY A 49 5.81 -12.46 28.28
C GLY A 49 6.24 -11.15 28.93
N MET A 50 5.40 -10.57 29.81
CA MET A 50 5.72 -9.36 30.57
C MET A 50 6.00 -9.64 32.05
N VAL A 51 6.53 -8.61 32.71
CA VAL A 51 6.84 -8.65 34.14
C VAL A 51 5.54 -8.90 34.92
N PRO A 52 5.51 -9.86 35.86
CA PRO A 52 4.35 -10.10 36.71
C PRO A 52 3.98 -8.88 37.56
N ARG A 53 2.71 -8.76 37.95
CA ARG A 53 2.21 -7.59 38.72
C ARG A 53 2.63 -7.57 40.19
N ASP A 54 3.21 -8.65 40.70
CA ASP A 54 3.69 -8.77 42.08
C ASP A 54 5.08 -8.11 42.31
N ARG A 55 5.60 -7.43 41.29
CA ARG A 55 6.83 -6.64 41.37
C ARG A 55 6.58 -5.26 41.98
N ASP A 56 7.66 -4.49 42.04
CA ASP A 56 7.66 -3.10 42.48
C ASP A 56 6.48 -2.31 41.87
N PRO A 57 5.58 -1.74 42.69
CA PRO A 57 4.42 -0.99 42.23
C PRO A 57 4.78 0.15 41.27
N ASP A 58 5.89 0.85 41.52
CA ASP A 58 6.33 1.98 40.69
C ASP A 58 6.74 1.51 39.29
N LEU A 59 7.39 0.34 39.20
CA LEU A 59 7.74 -0.29 37.93
C LEU A 59 6.49 -0.73 37.16
N VAL A 60 5.53 -1.35 37.85
CA VAL A 60 4.26 -1.80 37.25
C VAL A 60 3.48 -0.61 36.67
N GLU A 61 3.36 0.47 37.45
CA GLU A 61 2.71 1.70 36.99
C GLU A 61 3.44 2.31 35.79
N GLY A 62 4.78 2.41 35.84
CA GLY A 62 5.58 2.95 34.74
C GLY A 62 5.43 2.15 33.44
N LEU A 63 5.40 0.83 33.51
CA LEU A 63 5.18 -0.04 32.35
C LEU A 63 3.79 0.14 31.76
N ASP A 64 2.75 0.17 32.62
CA ASP A 64 1.36 0.33 32.18
C ASP A 64 1.14 1.72 31.56
N ALA A 65 1.72 2.78 32.14
CA ALA A 65 1.67 4.14 31.61
C ALA A 65 2.38 4.24 30.25
N TYR A 66 3.59 3.68 30.13
CA TYR A 66 4.35 3.71 28.89
C TYR A 66 3.65 2.95 27.77
N ALA A 67 3.17 1.73 28.04
CA ALA A 67 2.41 0.92 27.09
C ALA A 67 1.17 1.67 26.60
N SER A 68 0.43 2.30 27.51
CA SER A 68 -0.77 3.09 27.18
C SER A 68 -0.43 4.32 26.33
N GLN A 69 0.66 5.02 26.64
CA GLN A 69 1.12 6.17 25.86
C GLN A 69 1.51 5.75 24.43
N GLN A 70 2.29 4.67 24.29
CA GLN A 70 2.69 4.16 22.98
C GLN A 70 1.50 3.67 22.15
N ALA A 71 0.51 3.03 22.79
CA ALA A 71 -0.73 2.64 22.15
C ALA A 71 -1.50 3.87 21.63
N SER A 72 -1.56 4.94 22.42
CA SER A 72 -2.20 6.20 22.05
C SER A 72 -1.50 6.86 20.84
N PHE A 73 -0.17 6.96 20.85
CA PHE A 73 0.58 7.50 19.71
C PHE A 73 0.35 6.73 18.42
N MET A 74 0.27 5.40 18.48
CA MET A 74 -0.01 4.60 17.28
C MET A 74 -1.45 4.77 16.79
N MET A 75 -2.41 4.97 17.69
CA MET A 75 -3.79 5.30 17.32
C MET A 75 -3.88 6.67 16.66
N GLU A 76 -3.20 7.68 17.22
CA GLU A 76 -3.13 9.02 16.64
C GLU A 76 -2.48 8.99 15.25
N LYS A 77 -1.41 8.21 15.08
CA LYS A 77 -0.75 8.02 13.78
C LYS A 77 -1.71 7.39 12.76
N HIS A 78 -2.51 6.41 13.16
CA HIS A 78 -3.57 5.87 12.30
C HIS A 78 -4.55 6.97 11.88
N SER A 79 -5.08 7.74 12.83
CA SER A 79 -6.02 8.83 12.55
C SER A 79 -5.43 9.90 11.64
N LEU A 80 -4.17 10.27 11.84
CA LEU A 80 -3.48 11.25 11.00
C LEU A 80 -3.29 10.72 9.57
N LEU A 81 -2.88 9.46 9.43
CA LEU A 81 -2.75 8.81 8.12
C LEU A 81 -4.10 8.74 7.41
N ALA A 82 -5.14 8.31 8.12
CA ALA A 82 -6.49 8.23 7.58
C ALA A 82 -6.99 9.60 7.08
N LYS A 83 -6.85 10.62 7.94
CA LYS A 83 -7.25 12.00 7.62
C LYS A 83 -6.54 12.55 6.38
N ASN A 84 -5.23 12.31 6.27
CA ASN A 84 -4.44 12.90 5.18
C ASN A 84 -4.56 12.11 3.87
N TRP A 85 -4.67 10.78 3.95
CA TRP A 85 -4.47 9.91 2.80
C TRP A 85 -5.73 9.23 2.27
N MET A 86 -6.77 9.01 3.09
CA MET A 86 -8.02 8.41 2.60
C MET A 86 -8.67 9.22 1.46
N PRO A 87 -8.76 10.56 1.53
CA PRO A 87 -9.32 11.34 0.42
C PRO A 87 -8.53 11.16 -0.88
N LEU A 88 -7.19 11.08 -0.78
CA LEU A 88 -6.32 10.87 -1.93
C LEU A 88 -6.49 9.46 -2.50
N MET A 89 -6.57 8.44 -1.65
CA MET A 89 -6.80 7.05 -2.08
C MET A 89 -8.15 6.88 -2.77
N ASP A 90 -9.20 7.53 -2.25
CA ASP A 90 -10.53 7.52 -2.88
C ASP A 90 -10.53 8.24 -4.23
N HIS A 91 -9.81 9.35 -4.33
CA HIS A 91 -9.60 10.03 -5.61
C HIS A 91 -8.83 9.13 -6.59
N ALA A 92 -7.73 8.50 -6.15
CA ALA A 92 -6.92 7.61 -6.95
C ALA A 92 -7.75 6.44 -7.50
N LYS A 93 -8.57 5.79 -6.67
CA LYS A 93 -9.49 4.72 -7.11
C LYS A 93 -10.42 5.20 -8.23
N LYS A 94 -11.06 6.36 -8.07
CA LYS A 94 -11.93 6.94 -9.10
C LYS A 94 -11.19 7.23 -10.40
N VAL A 95 -9.94 7.70 -10.32
CA VAL A 95 -9.11 7.92 -11.51
C VAL A 95 -8.80 6.59 -12.19
N LEU A 96 -8.40 5.58 -11.43
CA LEU A 96 -8.10 4.24 -11.95
C LEU A 96 -9.31 3.58 -12.63
N GLU A 97 -10.50 3.74 -12.06
CA GLU A 97 -11.77 3.22 -12.62
C GLU A 97 -12.15 3.89 -13.95
N ARG A 98 -11.74 5.15 -14.15
CA ARG A 98 -11.99 5.88 -15.40
C ARG A 98 -11.05 5.48 -16.54
N VAL A 99 -9.92 4.86 -16.24
CA VAL A 99 -8.94 4.48 -17.28
C VAL A 99 -9.48 3.23 -17.99
N PRO A 100 -9.89 3.33 -19.27
CA PRO A 100 -10.40 2.18 -19.99
C PRO A 100 -9.31 1.11 -20.07
N ASP A 101 -9.71 -0.15 -19.85
CA ASP A 101 -8.84 -1.27 -20.11
C ASP A 101 -8.69 -1.40 -21.63
N ILE A 102 -7.65 -0.75 -22.17
CA ILE A 102 -7.33 -0.90 -23.58
C ILE A 102 -6.76 -2.29 -23.73
N GLY A 103 -7.66 -3.23 -24.04
CA GLY A 103 -7.34 -4.61 -24.35
C GLY A 103 -6.12 -4.70 -25.25
N THR A 104 -5.37 -5.79 -25.10
CA THR A 104 -4.30 -6.11 -26.03
C THR A 104 -4.93 -6.22 -27.41
N LEU A 105 -4.68 -5.22 -28.27
CA LEU A 105 -4.92 -5.40 -29.69
C LEU A 105 -3.91 -6.48 -30.12
N ASP A 106 -4.40 -7.71 -30.22
CA ASP A 106 -3.66 -8.81 -30.79
C ASP A 106 -3.59 -8.52 -32.30
N PHE A 107 -2.56 -7.78 -32.70
CA PHE A 107 -2.29 -7.54 -34.09
C PHE A 107 -1.55 -8.78 -34.60
N GLU A 108 -2.27 -9.67 -35.30
CA GLU A 108 -1.65 -10.69 -36.12
C GLU A 108 -0.62 -10.02 -37.04
N LEU A 109 0.65 -10.29 -36.78
CA LEU A 109 1.74 -9.93 -37.67
C LEU A 109 1.59 -10.78 -38.94
N GLN A 110 0.79 -10.31 -39.90
CA GLN A 110 0.90 -10.82 -41.26
C GLN A 110 2.23 -10.30 -41.82
N ASP A 111 3.27 -11.13 -41.69
CA ASP A 111 4.55 -11.01 -42.38
C ASP A 111 4.33 -11.24 -43.89
N GLU A 112 3.57 -10.37 -44.55
CA GLU A 112 3.47 -10.33 -46.01
C GLU A 112 4.33 -9.20 -46.57
N GLU A 113 5.64 -9.26 -46.37
CA GLU A 113 6.59 -8.42 -47.13
C GLU A 113 8.01 -9.02 -47.07
N ARG A 114 8.17 -10.24 -47.58
CA ARG A 114 9.49 -10.75 -48.00
C ARG A 114 9.40 -11.75 -49.17
N ARG A 115 8.70 -11.37 -50.23
CA ARG A 115 8.81 -11.99 -51.56
C ARG A 115 8.74 -10.92 -52.64
N VAL A 116 9.79 -10.11 -52.74
CA VAL A 116 10.06 -9.33 -53.95
C VAL A 116 11.56 -9.48 -54.23
N ASP A 117 11.84 -10.08 -55.39
CA ASP A 117 13.11 -10.09 -56.13
C ASP A 117 14.19 -11.14 -55.80
N GLU A 118 13.87 -12.42 -56.00
CA GLU A 118 14.82 -13.40 -56.55
C GLU A 118 14.24 -13.91 -57.87
N ASP A 119 14.48 -13.18 -58.96
CA ASP A 119 14.60 -13.70 -60.34
C ASP A 119 14.89 -12.51 -61.28
N MET A 120 16.17 -12.16 -61.37
CA MET A 120 16.81 -11.41 -62.46
C MET A 120 18.02 -12.19 -62.92
#